data_AF-A0A392SRP9-F1
#
_entry.id   AF-A0A392SRP9-F1
#
_cell.length_a   1.000
_cell.length_b   1.000
_cell.length_c   1.000
_cell.angle_alpha   90.00
_cell.angle_beta   90.00
_cell.angle_gamma   90.00
#
_symmetry.space_group_name_H-M   'P 1'
#
loop_
_entity.id
_entity.type
_entity.pdbx_description
1 polymer ?
#
loop_
_entity_poly.entity_id
_entity_poly.type
_entity_poly.pdbx_seq_one_letter_code
_entity_poly.pdbx_strand_id
1 'polypeptide(L)' 'MILFKRFVDEMEVVDVPVLGKKFSWFSTDGKSMSRIDRFLLSDGFIVKNGVSGQWIGDRDISD' A
#
# COMPACT_ATOMS: atom_id res chain seq x y z
N MET A 1 -0.63 7.24 -12.46
CA MET A 1 -0.11 5.87 -12.22
C MET A 1 1.18 5.54 -12.99
N ILE A 2 1.38 6.03 -14.22
CA ILE A 2 2.58 5.70 -15.02
C ILE A 2 3.89 6.09 -14.30
N LEU A 3 3.97 7.32 -13.80
CA LEU A 3 5.17 7.80 -13.08
C LEU A 3 5.45 7.00 -11.80
N PHE A 4 4.42 6.64 -11.05
CA PHE A 4 4.56 5.84 -9.83
C PHE A 4 5.07 4.43 -10.14
N LYS A 5 4.52 3.77 -11.18
CA LYS A 5 5.01 2.45 -11.61
C LYS A 5 6.47 2.53 -12.02
N ARG A 6 6.83 3.53 -12.83
CA ARG A 6 8.22 3.74 -13.24
C ARG A 6 9.14 3.95 -12.03
N PHE A 7 8.73 4.73 -11.04
CA PHE A 7 9.48 4.89 -9.80
C PHE A 7 9.68 3.57 -9.05
N VAL A 8 8.63 2.77 -8.91
CA VAL A 8 8.69 1.44 -8.26
C VAL A 8 9.68 0.53 -9.01
N ASP A 9 9.61 0.51 -10.34
CA ASP A 9 10.50 -0.27 -11.20
C ASP A 9 11.96 0.22 -11.11
N GLU A 10 12.20 1.54 -11.22
CA GLU A 10 13.54 2.17 -11.18
C GLU A 10 14.23 2.00 -9.82
N MET A 11 13.46 1.94 -8.74
CA MET A 11 13.98 1.75 -7.37
C MET A 11 14.11 0.27 -6.98
N GLU A 12 13.73 -0.66 -7.86
CA GLU A 12 13.78 -2.11 -7.62
C GLU A 12 13.05 -2.52 -6.32
N VAL A 13 11.89 -1.91 -6.08
CA VAL A 13 11.01 -2.21 -4.95
C VAL A 13 9.68 -2.76 -5.42
N VAL A 14 8.98 -3.47 -4.54
CA VAL A 14 7.66 -4.04 -4.78
C VAL A 14 6.62 -3.22 -4.03
N ASP A 15 5.56 -2.79 -4.73
CA ASP A 15 4.32 -2.34 -4.08
C ASP A 15 3.60 -3.54 -3.48
N VAL A 16 3.80 -3.74 -2.18
CA VAL A 16 3.31 -4.91 -1.43
C VAL A 16 1.77 -4.99 -1.54
N PRO A 17 1.20 -6.17 -1.87
CA PRO A 17 -0.24 -6.30 -2.05
C PRO A 17 -0.99 -6.05 -0.73
N VAL A 18 -2.16 -5.42 -0.83
CA VAL A 18 -3.05 -5.27 0.32
C VAL A 18 -3.93 -6.50 0.46
N LEU A 19 -4.03 -7.00 1.69
CA LEU A 19 -4.93 -8.10 2.04
C LEU A 19 -6.15 -7.54 2.77
N GLY A 20 -7.33 -8.08 2.45
CA GLY A 20 -8.60 -7.64 3.04
C GLY A 20 -9.10 -6.30 2.49
N LYS A 21 -9.13 -5.26 3.33
CA LYS A 21 -9.61 -3.91 2.95
C LYS A 21 -8.69 -3.29 1.91
N LYS A 22 -9.26 -2.54 0.95
CA LYS A 22 -8.53 -2.06 -0.23
C LYS A 22 -8.16 -0.57 -0.20
N PHE A 23 -8.75 0.21 0.71
CA PHE A 23 -8.61 1.66 0.75
C PHE A 23 -8.06 2.08 2.10
N SER A 24 -7.09 2.98 2.07
CA SER A 24 -6.45 3.55 3.27
C SER A 24 -6.90 4.99 3.52
N TRP A 25 -7.59 5.60 2.56
CA TRP A 25 -8.12 6.95 2.66
C TRP A 25 -9.52 7.03 2.09
N PHE A 26 -10.35 7.84 2.74
CA PHE A 26 -11.73 8.13 2.38
C PHE A 26 -11.90 9.65 2.35
N SER A 27 -12.67 10.17 1.40
CA SER A 27 -13.09 11.57 1.47
C SER A 27 -13.98 11.80 2.68
N THR A 28 -14.05 13.06 3.11
CA THR A 28 -14.90 13.48 4.25
C THR A 28 -16.38 13.14 4.07
N ASP A 29 -16.86 13.09 2.82
CA ASP A 29 -18.21 12.68 2.47
C ASP A 29 -18.37 11.17 2.21
N GLY A 30 -17.27 10.40 2.31
CA GLY A 30 -17.22 8.95 2.09
C GLY A 30 -17.46 8.49 0.65
N LYS A 31 -17.62 9.41 -0.31
CA LYS A 31 -17.95 9.05 -1.71
C LYS A 31 -16.73 8.65 -2.53
N SER A 32 -15.56 9.16 -2.15
CA SER A 32 -14.29 8.84 -2.80
C SER A 32 -13.42 8.04 -1.84
N MET A 33 -12.74 7.05 -2.39
CA MET A 33 -11.84 6.19 -1.64
C MET A 33 -10.59 5.95 -2.45
N SER A 34 -9.44 5.95 -1.79
CA SER A 34 -8.17 5.67 -2.44
C SER A 34 -7.24 4.87 -1.54
N ARG A 35 -6.25 4.23 -2.16
CA ARG A 35 -5.12 3.62 -1.45
C ARG A 35 -3.92 4.53 -1.67
N ILE A 36 -3.60 5.31 -0.65
CA ILE A 36 -2.47 6.24 -0.66
C ILE A 36 -1.33 5.75 0.23
N ASP A 37 -1.64 4.95 1.24
CA ASP A 37 -0.66 4.35 2.14
C ASP A 37 -0.18 3.01 1.57
N ARG A 38 1.09 2.98 1.20
CA ARG A 38 1.73 1.87 0.49
C ARG A 38 3.08 1.56 1.13
N PHE A 39 3.30 0.30 1.45
CA PHE A 39 4.63 -0.18 1.79
C PHE A 39 5.34 -0.64 0.51
N LEU A 40 6.51 -0.04 0.26
CA LEU A 40 7.40 -0.41 -0.83
C LEU A 40 8.61 -1.12 -0.23
N LEU A 41 8.82 -2.39 -0.58
CA LEU A 41 9.87 -3.22 0.01
C LEU A 41 10.72 -3.84 -1.10
N SER A 42 12.02 -4.00 -0.86
CA SER A 42 12.86 -4.79 -1.77
C SER A 42 12.50 -6.28 -1.67
N ASP A 43 12.72 -7.02 -2.76
CA ASP A 43 12.50 -8.48 -2.78
C ASP A 43 13.29 -9.20 -1.68
N GLY A 44 14.54 -8.78 -1.44
CA GLY A 44 15.37 -9.34 -0.38
C GLY A 44 14.76 -9.18 1.01
N PHE A 45 14.12 -8.05 1.31
CA PHE A 45 13.43 -7.84 2.58
C PHE A 45 12.17 -8.71 2.68
N ILE A 46 11.41 -8.84 1.59
CA ILE A 46 10.20 -9.67 1.52
C ILE A 46 10.55 -11.12 1.81
N VAL A 47 11.52 -11.68 1.09
CA VAL A 47 11.95 -13.08 1.24
C VAL A 47 12.52 -13.34 2.63
N LYS A 48 13.40 -12.46 3.12
CA LYS A 48 14.05 -12.63 4.43
C LYS A 48 13.05 -12.66 5.58
N ASN A 49 11.99 -11.85 5.52
CA ASN A 49 11.04 -11.68 6.62
C ASN A 49 9.69 -12.38 6.37
N GLY A 50 9.52 -13.08 5.24
CA GLY A 50 8.26 -13.76 4.91
C GLY A 50 7.08 -12.81 4.75
N VAL A 51 7.30 -11.60 4.21
CA VAL A 51 6.24 -10.61 4.03
C VAL A 51 5.27 -11.09 2.95
N SER A 52 3.98 -11.21 3.30
CA SER A 52 2.94 -11.69 2.39
C SER A 52 1.95 -10.61 1.94
N GLY A 53 1.93 -9.47 2.63
CA GLY A 53 1.03 -8.37 2.29
C GLY A 53 1.02 -7.28 3.35
N GLN A 54 0.35 -6.18 3.03
CA GLN A 54 0.00 -5.13 3.97
C GLN A 54 -1.46 -5.29 4.42
N TRP A 55 -1.71 -5.01 5.69
CA TRP A 55 -3.05 -5.01 6.28
C TRP A 55 -3.49 -3.59 6.59
N ILE A 56 -4.72 -3.27 6.23
CA ILE A 56 -5.35 -2.00 6.61
C ILE A 56 -6.20 -2.25 7.85
N GLY A 57 -5.90 -1.50 8.91
CA GLY A 57 -6.59 -1.59 10.19
C GLY A 57 -8.07 -1.20 10.12
N ASP A 58 -8.73 -1.30 11.27
CA ASP A 58 -10.01 -0.62 11.46
C ASP A 58 -9.80 0.88 11.55
N ARG A 59 -10.77 1.63 11.03
CA ARG A 59 -10.72 3.08 11.12
C ARG A 59 -10.80 3.45 12.58
N ASP A 60 -9.86 4.26 13.02
CA ASP A 60 -9.86 4.86 14.34
C ASP A 60 -9.95 6.39 14.23
N ILE A 61 -9.76 7.09 15.32
CA ILE A 61 -9.96 8.55 15.43
C ILE A 61 -8.96 9.34 14.56
N SER A 62 -7.96 8.70 13.94
CA SER A 62 -6.95 9.36 13.10
C SER A 62 -7.29 9.48 11.61
N ASP A 63 -8.43 8.91 11.16
CA ASP A 63 -8.94 8.99 9.78
C ASP A 63 -9.95 10.13 9.55
#